data_AF-A0A9P1L433-F1
#
_entry.id   AF-A0A9P1L433-F1
#
_cell.length_a   1.000
_cell.length_b   1.000
_cell.length_c   1.000
_cell.angle_alpha   90.00
_cell.angle_beta   90.00
_cell.angle_gamma   90.00
#
_symmetry.space_group_name_H-M   'P 1'
#
loop_
_entity.id
_entity.type
_entity.pdbx_description
1 polymer ?
#
loop_
_entity_poly.entity_id
_entity_poly.type
_entity_poly.pdbx_seq_one_letter_code
_entity_poly.pdbx_strand_id
1 'polypeptide(L)' 'MLVRKLGEKYKDKLDVKLYQAGKDFSYIKKYGIITKGTLIINQRKKYDRLSKDVIERAIEEVINN' A
#
# COMPACT_ATOMS: atom_id res chain seq x y z
N MET A 1 9.70 9.04 0.28
CA MET A 1 9.08 7.76 0.71
C MET A 1 9.06 6.81 -0.48
N LEU A 2 9.52 5.56 -0.32
CA LEU A 2 9.70 4.60 -1.42
C LEU A 2 8.41 4.32 -2.21
N VAL A 3 7.31 4.06 -1.49
CA VAL A 3 5.99 3.73 -2.07
C VAL A 3 5.49 4.84 -3.00
N ARG A 4 5.70 6.12 -2.64
CA ARG A 4 5.27 7.25 -3.46
C ARG A 4 6.05 7.34 -4.78
N LYS A 5 7.38 7.13 -4.73
CA LYS A 5 8.23 7.11 -5.92
C LYS A 5 7.85 5.98 -6.87
N LEU A 6 7.55 4.80 -6.33
CA LEU A 6 7.11 3.65 -7.15
C LEU A 6 5.72 3.90 -7.74
N GLY A 7 4.79 4.47 -6.98
CA GLY A 7 3.48 4.88 -7.49
C GLY A 7 3.58 5.92 -8.61
N GLU A 8 4.49 6.88 -8.50
CA GLU A 8 4.74 7.85 -9.58
C GLU A 8 5.37 7.18 -10.81
N LYS A 9 6.34 6.28 -10.62
CA LYS A 9 7.01 5.54 -11.69
C LYS A 9 6.04 4.64 -12.48
N TYR A 10 5.06 4.06 -11.80
CA TYR A 10 4.09 3.14 -12.40
C TYR A 10 2.67 3.71 -12.38
N LYS A 11 2.53 5.04 -12.48
CA LYS A 11 1.24 5.73 -12.37
C LYS A 11 0.17 5.19 -13.33
N ASP A 12 0.58 4.75 -14.52
CA ASP A 12 -0.32 4.20 -15.53
C ASP A 12 -0.84 2.79 -15.18
N LYS A 13 -0.20 2.10 -14.23
CA LYS A 13 -0.50 0.72 -13.83
C LYS A 13 -0.95 0.59 -12.37
N LEU A 14 -0.65 1.58 -11.52
CA LEU A 14 -0.83 1.50 -10.07
C LEU A 14 -1.52 2.75 -9.51
N ASP A 15 -2.66 2.56 -8.85
CA ASP A 15 -3.27 3.57 -7.99
C ASP A 15 -2.75 3.40 -6.56
N VAL A 16 -1.97 4.38 -6.08
CA VAL A 16 -1.37 4.34 -4.75
C VAL A 16 -2.08 5.34 -3.84
N LYS A 17 -2.72 4.82 -2.78
CA LYS A 17 -3.32 5.63 -1.72
C LYS A 17 -2.56 5.45 -0.42
N LEU A 18 -2.14 6.57 0.15
CA LEU A 18 -1.45 6.63 1.44
C LEU A 18 -2.41 7.14 2.50
N TYR A 19 -2.69 6.30 3.49
CA TYR A 19 -3.47 6.68 4.66
C TYR A 19 -2.53 6.93 5.82
N GLN A 20 -2.71 8.06 6.49
CA GLN A 20 -1.97 8.39 7.71
C GLN A 20 -2.91 8.29 8.91
N ALA A 21 -2.64 7.33 9.80
CA ALA A 21 -3.37 7.20 11.06
C ALA A 21 -3.34 8.52 11.85
N GLY A 22 -4.48 8.91 12.43
CA GLY A 22 -4.65 10.17 13.13
C GLY A 22 -4.97 11.38 12.23
N LYS A 23 -4.79 11.27 10.91
CA LYS A 23 -5.21 12.30 9.94
C LYS A 23 -6.33 11.84 9.03
N ASP A 24 -6.25 10.61 8.55
CA ASP A 24 -7.23 10.00 7.67
C ASP A 24 -7.77 8.74 8.34
N PHE A 25 -9.07 8.67 8.53
CA PHE A 25 -9.77 7.54 9.16
C PHE A 25 -10.66 6.78 8.16
N SER A 26 -10.67 7.18 6.89
CA SER A 26 -11.52 6.57 5.86
C SER A 26 -11.20 5.09 5.64
N TYR A 27 -9.95 4.69 5.88
CA TYR A 27 -9.51 3.31 5.79
C TYR A 27 -10.15 2.40 6.86
N ILE A 28 -10.54 2.94 8.02
CA ILE A 28 -11.05 2.15 9.16
C ILE A 28 -12.35 1.45 8.80
N LYS A 29 -13.25 2.14 8.09
CA LYS A 29 -14.53 1.56 7.66
C LYS A 29 -14.34 0.32 6.79
N LYS A 30 -13.22 0.26 6.06
CA LYS A 30 -12.97 -0.79 5.07
C LYS A 30 -12.05 -1.90 5.57
N TYR A 31 -11.02 -1.54 6.32
CA TYR A 31 -9.95 -2.48 6.73
C TYR A 31 -9.85 -2.66 8.24
N GLY A 32 -10.70 -1.99 9.02
CA GLY A 32 -10.67 -2.01 10.47
C GLY A 32 -9.54 -1.17 11.06
N ILE A 33 -9.33 -1.32 12.37
CA ILE A 33 -8.29 -0.59 13.09
C ILE A 33 -6.91 -1.16 12.71
N ILE A 34 -6.07 -0.30 12.15
CA ILE A 34 -4.70 -0.64 11.79
C ILE A 34 -3.76 0.11 12.74
N THR A 35 -2.98 -0.64 13.52
CA THR A 35 -2.10 -0.08 14.55
C THR A 35 -0.62 -0.04 14.14
N LYS A 36 -0.27 -0.72 13.03
CA LYS A 36 1.09 -0.82 12.49
C LYS A 36 1.09 -0.45 11.02
N GLY A 37 2.25 0.00 10.51
CA GLY A 37 2.42 0.28 9.09
C GLY A 37 2.01 -0.93 8.25
N THR A 38 0.97 -0.78 7.45
CA THR A 38 0.35 -1.86 6.68
C THR A 38 0.29 -1.48 5.21
N LEU A 39 0.66 -2.39 4.32
CA LEU A 39 0.43 -2.29 2.88
C LEU A 39 -0.78 -3.15 2.51
N ILE A 40 -1.70 -2.59 1.73
CA ILE A 40 -2.87 -3.32 1.22
C ILE A 40 -2.82 -3.27 -0.30
N ILE A 41 -2.79 -4.45 -0.92
CA ILE A 41 -2.73 -4.62 -2.37
C ILE A 41 -4.05 -5.19 -2.89
N ASN A 42 -4.50 -4.65 -4.03
CA ASN A 42 -5.75 -5.01 -4.69
C ASN A 42 -6.96 -5.01 -3.74
N GLN A 43 -6.90 -4.17 -2.69
CA GLN A 43 -7.93 -4.03 -1.67
C GLN A 43 -8.25 -5.34 -0.92
N ARG A 44 -7.37 -6.36 -1.01
CA ARG A 44 -7.59 -7.71 -0.48
C ARG A 44 -6.40 -8.26 0.30
N LYS A 45 -5.18 -8.19 -0.27
CA LYS A 45 -3.98 -8.73 0.37
C LYS A 45 -3.38 -7.71 1.32
N LYS A 46 -3.21 -8.08 2.59
CA LYS A 46 -2.65 -7.24 3.64
C LYS A 46 -1.24 -7.71 4.00
N TYR A 47 -0.30 -6.78 4.05
CA TYR A 47 1.07 -7.01 4.50
C TYR A 47 1.35 -6.11 5.70
N ASP A 48 1.62 -6.69 6.86
CA ASP A 48 1.93 -5.94 8.08
C ASP A 48 3.41 -5.53 8.19
N ARG A 49 4.26 -6.01 7.25
CA ARG A 49 5.70 -5.72 7.20
C ARG A 49 6.03 -4.85 6.00
N LEU A 50 6.41 -3.60 6.26
CA LEU A 50 6.76 -2.60 5.24
C LEU A 50 8.29 -2.51 5.01
N SER A 51 8.97 -3.64 4.81
CA SER A 51 10.37 -3.59 4.36
C SER A 51 10.43 -3.27 2.86
N LYS A 52 11.56 -2.69 2.41
CA LYS A 52 11.80 -2.37 0.99
C LYS A 52 11.50 -3.58 0.09
N ASP A 53 12.03 -4.75 0.44
CA ASP A 53 11.85 -6.00 -0.33
C ASP A 53 10.41 -6.49 -0.38
N VAL A 54 9.61 -6.25 0.66
CA VAL A 54 8.19 -6.65 0.66
C VAL A 54 7.39 -5.71 -0.22
N ILE A 55 7.67 -4.40 -0.13
CA ILE A 55 7.01 -3.39 -0.96
C ILE A 55 7.31 -3.62 -2.45
N GLU A 56 8.59 -3.83 -2.80
CA GLU A 56 9.00 -4.04 -4.19
C GLU A 56 8.39 -5.31 -4.76
N ARG A 57 8.49 -6.45 -4.07
CA ARG A 57 7.87 -7.71 -4.52
C ARG A 57 6.37 -7.62 -4.66
N ALA A 58 5.70 -6.99 -3.70
CA ALA A 58 4.24 -6.87 -3.72
C ALA A 58 3.78 -5.97 -4.88
N ILE A 59 4.56 -4.95 -5.24
CA ILE A 59 4.32 -4.10 -6.42
C ILE A 59 4.59 -4.86 -7.73
N GLU A 60 5.69 -5.61 -7.82
CA GLU A 60 6.00 -6.45 -9.00
C GLU A 60 4.92 -7.50 -9.25
N GLU A 61 4.38 -8.11 -8.19
CA GLU A 61 3.28 -9.08 -8.30
C GLU A 61 2.02 -8.46 -8.94
N VAL A 62 1.77 -7.17 -8.72
CA VAL A 62 0.63 -6.46 -9.31
C VAL A 62 0.90 -6.04 -10.75
N ILE A 63 2.14 -5.65 -11.07
CA ILE A 63 2.49 -5.18 -12.42
C ILE A 63 2.58 -6.33 -13.42
N ASN A 64 2.99 -7.52 -12.97
CA ASN A 64 3.21 -8.70 -13.81
C ASN A 64 1.97 -9.60 -13.97
N ASN A 65 0.82 -9.19 -13.44
CA ASN A 65 -0.44 -9.94 -13.44
C ASN A 65 -1.54 -9.07 -14.04
#